data_AF-A0A4D4J081-F1
#
_entry.id   AF-A0A4D4J081-F1
#
_cell.length_a   1.000
_cell.length_b   1.000
_cell.length_c   1.000
_cell.angle_alpha   90.00
_cell.angle_beta   90.00
_cell.angle_gamma   90.00
#
_symmetry.space_group_name_H-M   'P 1'
#
loop_
_entity.id
_entity.type
_entity.pdbx_description
1 polymer ?
#
loop_
_entity_poly.entity_id
_entity_poly.type
_entity_poly.pdbx_seq_one_letter_code
_entity_poly.pdbx_strand_id
1 'polypeptide(L)'
;MAVVIERSLTQSLIRRLGGPVPAAHADRPEEPPERVPVGELIHNSRRVLGLVEAGHRVQITRHGRVVAVIGPPDQDEIKLDELAAGGHVPADWRDRQRRLRDRLRTIPARSQPPGEPTGSASIIADRDRHR
;
A
#
# COMPACT_ATOMS: atom_id res chain seq x y z
N MET A 1 32.74 24.56 -32.16
CA MET A 1 31.43 24.52 -32.84
C MET A 1 30.44 23.90 -31.86
N ALA A 2 29.61 24.74 -31.21
CA ALA A 2 28.14 24.79 -31.33
C ALA A 2 27.47 23.58 -30.63
N VAL A 3 26.54 23.67 -29.66
CA VAL A 3 25.32 24.49 -29.47
C VAL A 3 24.94 24.38 -27.98
N VAL A 4 24.86 25.47 -27.20
CA VAL A 4 23.64 26.10 -26.61
C VAL A 4 22.52 25.07 -26.30
N ILE A 5 21.99 24.92 -25.09
CA ILE A 5 20.80 25.62 -24.57
C ILE A 5 20.52 25.10 -23.15
N GLU A 6 20.25 26.05 -22.25
CA GLU A 6 19.67 25.89 -20.90
C GLU A 6 18.42 24.99 -20.88
N ARG A 7 18.19 24.28 -19.76
CA ARG A 7 16.91 24.36 -19.02
C ARG A 7 16.96 23.57 -17.71
N SER A 8 16.59 24.26 -16.63
CA SER A 8 15.90 23.77 -15.41
C SER A 8 16.63 22.70 -14.59
N LEU A 9 17.21 23.01 -13.41
CA LEU A 9 16.54 23.44 -12.18
C LEU A 9 15.14 22.83 -11.98
N THR A 10 15.08 21.55 -11.61
CA THR A 10 14.08 20.86 -10.76
C THR A 10 14.42 19.37 -10.89
N GLN A 11 14.68 18.55 -9.87
CA GLN A 11 14.30 18.57 -8.48
C GLN A 11 15.46 17.96 -7.69
N SER A 12 16.08 18.78 -6.86
CA SER A 12 16.47 18.32 -5.54
C SER A 12 15.33 17.51 -4.93
N LEU A 13 15.68 16.46 -4.19
CA LEU A 13 14.89 15.87 -3.10
C LEU A 13 14.21 14.49 -3.32
N ILE A 14 14.89 13.48 -3.88
CA ILE A 14 14.51 12.07 -3.63
C ILE A 14 15.72 11.26 -3.16
N ARG A 15 16.39 11.77 -2.12
CA ARG A 15 17.50 11.13 -1.40
C ARG A 15 17.01 10.31 -0.20
N ARG A 16 15.87 9.60 -0.26
CA ARG A 16 15.40 8.90 0.96
C ARG A 16 14.49 7.68 0.85
N LEU A 17 14.41 6.95 -0.27
CA LEU A 17 13.56 5.75 -0.32
C LEU A 17 14.22 4.59 -1.09
N GLY A 18 15.43 4.23 -0.66
CA GLY A 18 16.15 3.04 -1.13
C GLY A 18 16.42 2.01 -0.02
N GLY A 19 15.57 1.98 1.01
CA GLY A 19 15.52 0.84 1.93
C GLY A 19 14.77 -0.32 1.26
N PRO A 20 15.03 -1.58 1.65
CA PRO A 20 14.22 -2.70 1.19
C PRO A 20 12.75 -2.36 1.43
N VAL A 21 11.90 -2.51 0.42
CA VAL A 21 10.45 -2.54 0.63
C VAL A 21 10.24 -3.67 1.64
N PRO A 22 9.87 -3.38 2.91
CA PRO A 22 9.55 -4.46 3.82
C PRO A 22 8.42 -5.22 3.14
N ALA A 23 8.59 -6.53 2.97
CA ALA A 23 7.49 -7.41 2.64
C ALA A 23 6.34 -6.99 3.56
N ALA A 24 5.31 -6.37 2.97
CA ALA A 24 4.18 -5.86 3.72
C ALA A 24 3.52 -7.07 4.37
N HIS A 25 3.87 -7.27 5.63
CA HIS A 25 3.22 -8.12 6.63
C HIS A 25 2.68 -9.46 6.11
N ALA A 26 3.51 -10.23 5.42
CA ALA A 26 3.32 -11.68 5.37
C ALA A 26 4.00 -12.26 6.62
N ASP A 27 3.22 -12.94 7.47
CA ASP A 27 3.70 -13.86 8.50
C ASP A 27 4.14 -13.27 9.87
N ARG A 28 3.40 -12.28 10.39
CA ARG A 28 3.24 -12.20 11.86
C ARG A 28 2.15 -13.22 12.21
N PRO A 29 2.28 -14.08 13.23
CA PRO A 29 1.18 -14.95 13.65
C PRO A 29 -0.02 -14.06 13.92
N GLU A 30 -1.00 -14.06 13.00
CA GLU A 30 -2.25 -13.35 13.21
C GLU A 30 -2.89 -14.05 14.40
N GLU A 31 -2.79 -13.44 15.59
CA GLU A 31 -3.73 -13.78 16.65
C GLU A 31 -5.11 -13.77 16.02
N PRO A 32 -5.87 -14.87 16.16
CA PRO A 32 -7.11 -15.03 15.42
C PRO A 32 -7.97 -13.81 15.68
N PRO A 33 -8.32 -13.03 14.64
CA PRO A 33 -8.95 -11.73 14.82
C PRO A 33 -10.23 -11.89 15.63
N GLU A 34 -10.40 -11.05 16.65
CA GLU A 34 -11.50 -11.16 17.60
C GLU A 34 -12.83 -11.14 16.84
N ARG A 35 -13.65 -12.17 17.06
CA ARG A 35 -14.93 -12.33 16.36
C ARG A 35 -16.05 -11.74 17.19
N VAL A 36 -16.66 -10.69 16.68
CA VAL A 36 -17.73 -9.95 17.33
C VAL A 36 -19.02 -10.08 16.53
N PRO A 37 -20.14 -10.54 17.10
CA PRO A 37 -21.44 -10.53 16.43
C PRO A 37 -21.89 -9.11 16.09
N VAL A 38 -22.64 -8.94 14.99
CA VAL A 38 -23.22 -7.64 14.60
C VAL A 38 -24.03 -7.01 15.74
N GLY A 39 -24.76 -7.82 16.51
CA GLY A 39 -25.50 -7.33 17.68
C GLY A 39 -24.57 -6.73 18.74
N GLU A 40 -23.44 -7.35 19.01
CA GLU A 40 -22.46 -6.84 19.98
C GLU A 40 -21.79 -5.57 19.47
N LEU A 41 -21.49 -5.46 18.17
CA LEU A 41 -21.01 -4.20 17.58
C LEU A 41 -22.01 -3.06 17.78
N ILE A 42 -23.31 -3.31 17.61
CA ILE A 42 -24.35 -2.28 17.76
C ILE A 42 -24.49 -1.86 19.22
N HIS A 43 -24.49 -2.81 20.15
CA HIS A 43 -24.73 -2.54 21.57
C HIS A 43 -23.47 -2.05 22.31
N ASN A 44 -22.28 -2.48 21.89
CA ASN A 44 -21.00 -2.21 22.55
C ASN A 44 -19.96 -1.59 21.60
N SER A 45 -20.39 -0.70 20.71
CA SER A 45 -19.54 -0.08 19.68
C SER A 45 -18.24 0.54 20.24
N ARG A 46 -18.31 1.22 21.39
CA ARG A 46 -17.14 1.83 22.04
C ARG A 46 -16.04 0.83 22.39
N ARG A 47 -16.42 -0.34 22.93
CA ARG A 47 -15.47 -1.41 23.25
C ARG A 47 -14.81 -1.91 21.96
N VAL A 48 -15.62 -2.16 20.93
CA VAL A 48 -15.13 -2.67 19.64
C VAL A 48 -14.19 -1.66 18.96
N LEU A 49 -14.54 -0.38 18.98
CA LEU A 49 -13.68 0.68 18.45
C LEU A 49 -12.40 0.84 19.28
N GLY A 50 -12.45 0.68 20.60
CA GLY A 50 -11.25 0.70 21.45
C GLY A 50 -10.25 -0.40 21.10
N LEU A 51 -10.73 -1.58 20.70
CA LEU A 51 -9.87 -2.66 20.19
C LEU A 51 -9.17 -2.24 18.89
N VAL A 52 -9.92 -1.60 17.98
CA VAL A 52 -9.43 -1.11 16.68
C VAL A 52 -8.41 0.02 16.86
N GLU A 53 -8.67 0.95 17.78
CA GLU A 53 -7.75 2.03 18.16
C GLU A 53 -6.45 1.47 18.76
N ALA A 54 -6.53 0.39 19.54
CA ALA A 54 -5.37 -0.33 20.05
C ALA A 54 -4.63 -1.14 18.96
N GLY A 55 -5.08 -1.08 17.71
CA GLY A 55 -4.43 -1.73 16.55
C GLY A 55 -4.95 -3.12 16.23
N HIS A 56 -6.00 -3.61 16.89
CA HIS A 56 -6.55 -4.94 16.62
C HIS A 56 -7.46 -4.92 15.38
N ARG A 57 -7.49 -6.05 14.69
CA ARG A 57 -8.47 -6.32 13.63
C ARG A 57 -9.62 -7.15 14.20
N VAL A 58 -10.84 -6.70 13.99
CA VAL A 58 -12.06 -7.31 14.51
C VAL A 58 -12.89 -7.86 13.36
N GLN A 59 -13.23 -9.14 13.40
CA GLN A 59 -14.14 -9.78 12.46
C GLN A 59 -15.58 -9.65 12.94
N ILE A 60 -16.41 -8.98 12.15
CA ILE A 60 -17.84 -8.84 12.44
C ILE A 60 -18.61 -10.01 11.85
N THR A 61 -19.42 -10.67 12.67
CA THR A 61 -20.15 -11.88 12.28
C THR A 61 -21.67 -11.72 12.36
N ARG A 62 -22.39 -12.33 11.41
CA ARG A 62 -23.85 -12.45 11.43
C ARG A 62 -24.22 -13.91 11.18
N HIS A 63 -25.01 -14.51 12.08
CA HIS A 63 -25.35 -15.94 12.03
C HIS A 63 -24.12 -16.85 11.88
N GLY A 64 -23.05 -16.55 12.63
CA GLY A 64 -21.79 -17.33 12.60
C GLY A 64 -20.92 -17.12 11.36
N ARG A 65 -21.33 -16.29 10.39
CA ARG A 65 -20.55 -15.97 9.18
C ARG A 65 -19.92 -14.59 9.30
N VAL A 66 -18.66 -14.45 8.87
CA VAL A 66 -17.97 -13.15 8.80
C VAL A 66 -18.62 -12.31 7.70
N VAL A 67 -19.07 -11.11 8.04
CA VAL A 67 -19.71 -10.16 7.11
C VAL A 67 -18.89 -8.91 6.89
N ALA A 68 -17.98 -8.57 7.82
CA ALA A 68 -17.09 -7.43 7.71
C ALA A 68 -15.84 -7.63 8.56
N VAL A 69 -14.80 -6.86 8.26
CA VAL A 69 -13.60 -6.74 9.10
C VAL A 69 -13.38 -5.26 9.36
N ILE A 70 -13.23 -4.90 10.62
CA ILE A 70 -12.88 -3.53 11.03
C ILE A 70 -11.44 -3.58 11.53
N GLY A 71 -10.61 -2.67 11.04
CA GLY A 71 -9.21 -2.57 11.46
C GLY A 71 -8.78 -1.12 11.57
N PRO A 72 -7.61 -0.88 12.18
CA PRO A 72 -7.06 0.47 12.28
C PRO A 72 -6.91 1.05 10.87
N PRO A 73 -7.17 2.36 10.70
CA PRO A 73 -7.02 3.00 9.41
C PRO A 73 -5.55 2.98 9.00
N ASP A 74 -5.31 2.79 7.70
CA ASP A 74 -3.97 2.88 7.12
C ASP A 74 -3.54 4.36 7.12
N GLN A 75 -2.40 4.64 7.74
CA GLN A 75 -1.87 6.00 7.89
C GLN A 75 -1.49 6.64 6.56
N ASP A 76 -1.06 5.83 5.57
CA ASP A 76 -0.76 6.33 4.25
C ASP A 76 -2.06 6.65 3.50
N GLU A 77 -3.12 5.86 3.70
CA GLU A 77 -4.43 6.16 3.14
C GLU A 77 -5.04 7.43 3.74
N ILE A 78 -4.90 7.68 5.05
CA ILE A 78 -5.35 8.91 5.70
C ILE A 78 -4.67 10.13 5.07
N LYS A 79 -3.34 10.10 4.94
CA LYS A 79 -2.59 11.22 4.35
C LYS A 79 -3.00 11.49 2.91
N LEU A 80 -3.22 10.44 2.13
CA LEU A 80 -3.67 10.58 0.74
C LEU A 80 -5.06 11.22 0.66
N ASP A 81 -5.94 10.91 1.60
CA ASP A 81 -7.25 11.58 1.70
C ASP A 81 -7.15 13.05 2.05
N GLU A 82 -6.29 13.40 3.01
CA GLU A 82 -6.03 14.80 3.36
C GLU A 82 -5.49 15.58 2.15
N LEU A 83 -4.56 14.98 1.40
CA LEU A 83 -4.02 15.57 0.17
C LEU A 83 -5.10 15.72 -0.92
N ALA A 84 -6.01 14.75 -1.05
CA ALA A 84 -7.11 14.83 -1.99
C ALA A 84 -8.12 15.91 -1.59
N ALA A 85 -8.45 16.01 -0.30
CA ALA A 85 -9.32 17.05 0.25
C ALA A 85 -8.71 18.45 0.09
N GLY A 86 -7.38 18.57 0.21
CA GLY A 86 -6.63 19.80 -0.08
C GLY A 86 -6.43 20.11 -1.57
N GLY A 87 -6.89 19.25 -2.48
CA GLY A 87 -6.77 19.45 -3.93
C GLY A 87 -5.37 19.19 -4.51
N HIS A 88 -4.44 18.62 -3.73
CA HIS A 88 -3.10 18.25 -4.20
C HIS A 88 -3.09 16.99 -5.06
N VAL A 89 -4.11 16.14 -4.90
CA VAL A 89 -4.31 14.89 -5.65
C VAL A 89 -5.77 14.85 -6.13
N PRO A 90 -6.07 14.26 -7.30
CA PRO A 90 -7.45 14.10 -7.76
C PRO A 90 -8.32 13.36 -6.75
N ALA A 91 -9.56 13.82 -6.55
CA ALA A 91 -10.51 13.18 -5.62
C ALA A 91 -10.87 11.73 -6.01
N ASP A 92 -10.73 11.38 -7.30
CA ASP A 92 -10.98 10.03 -7.83
C ASP A 92 -9.78 9.07 -7.66
N TRP A 93 -8.74 9.46 -6.91
CA TRP A 93 -7.50 8.68 -6.81
C TRP A 93 -7.73 7.24 -6.36
N ARG A 94 -8.67 7.01 -5.43
CA ARG A 94 -9.01 5.65 -4.95
C ARG A 94 -9.58 4.78 -6.05
N ASP A 95 -10.53 5.31 -6.81
CA ASP A 95 -11.11 4.58 -7.95
C ASP A 95 -10.06 4.31 -9.02
N ARG A 96 -9.15 5.26 -9.26
CA ARG A 96 -8.03 5.07 -10.18
C ARG A 96 -7.07 3.98 -9.70
N GLN A 97 -6.70 3.97 -8.43
CA GLN A 97 -5.85 2.95 -7.83
C GLN A 97 -6.49 1.56 -7.85
N ARG A 98 -7.80 1.46 -7.53
CA ARG A 98 -8.55 0.20 -7.63
C ARG A 98 -8.53 -0.33 -9.06
N ARG A 99 -8.90 0.51 -10.04
CA ARG A 99 -8.89 0.14 -11.47
C ARG A 99 -7.51 -0.30 -11.95
N LEU A 100 -6.45 0.38 -11.51
CA LEU A 100 -5.08 0.00 -11.83
C LEU A 100 -4.72 -1.36 -11.22
N ARG A 101 -5.01 -1.59 -9.92
CA ARG A 101 -4.77 -2.87 -9.26
C ARG A 101 -5.52 -4.01 -9.94
N ASP A 102 -6.79 -3.82 -10.25
CA ASP A 102 -7.59 -4.83 -10.95
C ASP A 102 -7.00 -5.13 -12.33
N ARG A 103 -6.59 -4.10 -13.07
CA ARG A 103 -5.91 -4.28 -14.36
C ARG A 103 -4.58 -5.03 -14.21
N LEU A 104 -3.76 -4.69 -13.23
CA LEU A 104 -2.48 -5.37 -12.97
C LEU A 104 -2.67 -6.84 -12.62
N ARG A 105 -3.74 -7.20 -11.88
CA ARG A 105 -4.08 -8.60 -11.59
C ARG A 105 -4.45 -9.41 -12.82
N THR A 106 -5.00 -8.76 -13.85
CA THR A 106 -5.37 -9.42 -15.12
C THR A 106 -4.20 -9.54 -16.09
N ILE A 107 -3.12 -8.80 -15.88
CA ILE A 107 -1.93 -8.88 -16.74
C ILE A 107 -1.15 -10.12 -16.30
N PRO A 108 -0.93 -11.10 -17.19
CA PRO A 108 -0.12 -12.27 -16.85
C PRO A 108 1.27 -11.79 -16.44
N ALA A 109 1.78 -12.34 -15.33
CA ALA A 109 3.15 -12.10 -14.92
C ALA A 109 4.06 -12.44 -16.11
N ARG A 110 4.92 -11.50 -16.50
CA ARG A 110 5.95 -11.82 -17.50
C ARG A 110 6.87 -12.86 -16.88
N SER A 111 6.74 -14.11 -17.31
CA SER A 111 7.73 -15.14 -17.04
C SER A 111 9.00 -14.75 -17.79
N GLN A 112 10.02 -14.26 -17.07
CA GLN A 112 11.36 -14.18 -17.66
C GLN A 112 11.90 -15.61 -17.80
N PRO A 113 12.51 -15.96 -18.94
CA PRO A 113 13.19 -17.24 -19.08
C PRO A 113 14.28 -17.37 -18.01
N PRO A 114 14.46 -18.56 -17.41
CA PRO A 114 15.52 -18.80 -16.45
C PRO A 114 16.89 -18.41 -17.03
N GLY A 115 17.64 -17.59 -16.31
CA GLY A 115 19.00 -17.16 -16.70
C GLY A 115 19.09 -15.73 -17.23
N GLU A 116 17.97 -15.07 -17.53
CA GLU A 116 17.99 -13.63 -17.84
C GLU A 116 18.06 -12.83 -16.52
N PRO A 117 18.98 -11.86 -16.39
CA PRO A 117 19.04 -11.04 -15.19
C PRO A 117 17.70 -10.32 -15.02
N THR A 118 17.18 -10.37 -13.79
CA THR A 118 16.03 -9.54 -13.44
C THR A 118 16.39 -8.07 -13.69
N GLY A 119 15.40 -7.23 -13.98
CA GLY A 119 15.66 -5.79 -14.15
C GLY A 119 16.42 -5.19 -12.96
N SER A 120 16.14 -5.68 -11.75
CA SER A 120 16.88 -5.34 -10.53
C SER A 120 18.36 -5.77 -10.59
N ALA A 121 18.66 -6.97 -11.07
CA ALA A 121 20.03 -7.46 -11.21
C ALA A 121 20.83 -6.67 -12.26
N SER A 122 20.19 -6.24 -13.36
CA SER A 122 20.82 -5.38 -14.37
C SER A 122 21.20 -4.01 -13.81
N ILE A 123 20.32 -3.41 -13.00
CA ILE A 123 20.57 -2.12 -12.35
C ILE A 123 21.71 -2.21 -11.32
N ILE A 124 21.75 -3.30 -10.54
CA ILE A 124 22.83 -3.55 -9.58
C ILE A 124 24.17 -3.72 -10.30
N ALA A 125 24.20 -4.54 -11.36
CA ALA A 125 25.41 -4.79 -12.13
C ALA A 125 25.95 -3.52 -12.82
N ASP A 126 25.07 -2.64 -13.32
CA ASP A 126 25.47 -1.37 -13.93
C ASP A 126 26.09 -0.42 -12.90
N ARG A 127 25.48 -0.32 -11.71
CA ARG A 127 26.03 0.44 -10.59
C ARG A 127 27.41 -0.04 -10.17
N ASP A 128 27.62 -1.35 -10.12
CA ASP A 128 28.88 -1.94 -9.68
C ASP A 128 29.99 -1.81 -10.74
N ARG A 129 29.65 -1.60 -12.03
CA ARG A 129 30.62 -1.29 -13.10
C ARG A 129 31.15 0.14 -13.08
N HIS A 130 30.38 1.08 -12.53
CA HIS A 130 30.70 2.51 -12.53
C HIS A 130 31.33 2.99 -11.21
N ARG A 131 31.85 2.07 -10.40
CA ARG A 131 32.49 2.33 -9.12
C ARG A 131 33.98 1.96 -9.18
#